data_AF-A0A524ML43-F1
#
_entry.id   AF-A0A524ML43-F1
#
_cell.length_a   1.000
_cell.length_b   1.000
_cell.length_c   1.000
_cell.angle_alpha   90.00
_cell.angle_beta   90.00
_cell.angle_gamma   90.00
#
_symmetry.space_group_name_H-M   'P 1'
#
loop_
_entity.id
_entity.type
_entity.pdbx_description
1 polymer ?
#
loop_
_entity_poly.entity_id
_entity_poly.type
_entity_poly.pdbx_seq_one_letter_code
_entity_poly.pdbx_strand_id
1 'polypeptide(L)' 'MKSITMIARHTWQIIRTISGDDAYERYLVHWHKYHANEGGQPLDCKTFFKAEQTRKWDGVRRCC' A
#
# COMPACT_ATOMS: atom_id res chain seq x y z
N MET A 1 0.27 4.30 -31.88
CA MET A 1 1.38 4.40 -30.90
C MET A 1 0.93 4.79 -29.48
N LYS A 2 0.03 5.77 -29.30
CA LYS A 2 -0.46 6.20 -27.95
C LYS A 2 -1.17 5.09 -27.15
N SER A 3 -1.83 4.15 -27.81
CA SER A 3 -2.54 3.05 -27.13
C SER A 3 -1.61 2.00 -26.52
N ILE A 4 -0.44 1.76 -27.13
CA ILE A 4 0.53 0.75 -26.62
C ILE A 4 1.15 1.25 -25.32
N THR A 5 1.52 2.52 -25.25
CA THR A 5 2.07 3.13 -24.04
C THR A 5 1.04 3.20 -22.91
N MET A 6 -0.25 3.37 -23.24
CA MET A 6 -1.34 3.33 -22.26
C MET A 6 -1.53 1.93 -21.67
N ILE A 7 -1.56 0.89 -22.53
CA ILE A 7 -1.68 -0.51 -22.08
C ILE A 7 -0.49 -0.89 -21.21
N ALA A 8 0.74 -0.57 -21.63
CA ALA A 8 1.95 -0.85 -20.87
C ALA A 8 1.92 -0.22 -19.47
N ARG A 9 1.48 1.05 -19.37
CA ARG A 9 1.32 1.73 -18.07
C ARG A 9 0.28 1.04 -17.19
N HIS A 10 -0.85 0.64 -17.76
CA HIS A 10 -1.93 0.03 -17.00
C HIS A 10 -1.52 -1.36 -16.47
N THR A 11 -0.91 -2.17 -17.33
CA THR A 11 -0.36 -3.48 -16.94
C THR A 11 0.71 -3.32 -15.86
N TRP A 12 1.59 -2.33 -15.98
CA TRP A 12 2.61 -2.06 -14.97
C TRP A 12 2.01 -1.72 -13.59
N GLN A 13 0.98 -0.88 -13.55
CA GLN A 13 0.27 -0.54 -12.31
C GLN A 13 -0.39 -1.78 -11.67
N ILE A 14 -1.01 -2.63 -12.48
CA ILE A 14 -1.60 -3.88 -12.01
C ILE A 14 -0.53 -4.81 -11.40
N ILE A 15 0.60 -4.98 -12.10
CA ILE A 15 1.71 -5.81 -11.60
C ILE A 15 2.20 -5.29 -10.25
N ARG A 16 2.42 -3.97 -10.11
CA ARG A 16 2.83 -3.34 -8.84
C ARG A 16 1.82 -3.56 -7.71
N THR A 17 0.53 -3.50 -8.02
CA THR A 17 -0.55 -3.69 -7.04
C THR A 17 -0.56 -5.13 -6.53
N ILE A 18 -0.43 -6.11 -7.45
CA ILE A 18 -0.47 -7.54 -7.13
C ILE A 18 0.80 -7.98 -6.42
N SER A 19 1.97 -7.48 -6.84
CA SER A 19 3.24 -7.79 -6.16
C SER A 19 3.34 -7.16 -4.78
N GLY A 20 2.51 -6.15 -4.48
CA GLY A 20 2.58 -5.37 -3.25
C GLY A 20 3.72 -4.35 -3.23
N ASP A 21 4.33 -4.07 -4.38
CA ASP A 21 5.40 -3.08 -4.55
C ASP A 21 4.89 -1.65 -4.23
N ASP A 22 3.60 -1.40 -4.44
CA ASP A 22 2.93 -0.14 -4.08
C ASP A 22 2.24 -0.17 -2.71
N ALA A 23 2.41 -1.24 -1.91
CA ALA A 23 1.63 -1.43 -0.68
C ALA A 23 1.84 -0.31 0.34
N TYR A 24 3.09 0.15 0.48
CA TYR A 24 3.42 1.27 1.37
C TYR A 24 2.84 2.60 0.88
N GLU A 25 2.87 2.86 -0.43
CA GLU A 25 2.24 4.05 -1.03
C GLU A 25 0.74 4.06 -0.78
N ARG A 26 0.07 2.92 -0.99
CA ARG A 26 -1.37 2.75 -0.68
C ARG A 26 -1.67 2.94 0.80
N TYR A 27 -0.80 2.43 1.68
CA TYR A 27 -0.91 2.67 3.12
C TYR A 27 -0.83 4.16 3.46
N LEU A 28 0.12 4.91 2.90
CA LEU A 28 0.23 6.35 3.14
C LEU A 28 -1.02 7.11 2.67
N VAL A 29 -1.53 6.79 1.48
CA VAL A 29 -2.78 7.39 0.98
C VAL A 29 -3.94 7.11 1.92
N HIS A 30 -4.08 5.86 2.37
CA HIS A 30 -5.11 5.48 3.35
C HIS A 30 -4.94 6.24 4.67
N TRP A 31 -3.71 6.26 5.20
CA TRP A 31 -3.39 6.95 6.45
C TRP A 31 -3.70 8.44 6.38
N HIS A 32 -3.28 9.12 5.32
CA HIS A 32 -3.58 10.54 5.15
C HIS A 32 -5.08 10.81 5.00
N LYS A 33 -5.82 9.90 4.37
CA LYS A 33 -7.26 10.06 4.16
C LYS A 33 -8.07 9.88 5.45
N TYR A 34 -7.68 8.96 6.32
CA TYR A 34 -8.50 8.57 7.48
C TYR A 34 -7.90 8.93 8.84
N HIS A 35 -6.57 8.95 8.97
CA HIS A 35 -5.86 9.10 10.26
C HIS A 35 -5.10 10.42 10.41
N ALA A 36 -4.95 11.23 9.34
CA ALA A 36 -4.24 12.51 9.43
C ALA A 36 -4.84 13.47 10.48
N ASN A 37 -6.16 13.42 10.67
CA ASN A 37 -6.86 14.28 11.63
C ASN A 37 -6.79 13.77 13.09
N GLU A 38 -6.26 12.57 13.31
CA GLU A 38 -6.16 11.94 14.64
C GLU A 38 -4.89 12.37 15.40
N GLY A 39 -4.01 13.17 14.78
CA GLY A 39 -2.81 13.73 15.42
C GLY A 39 -1.61 12.79 15.50
N GLY A 40 -1.65 11.64 14.80
CA GLY A 40 -0.52 10.70 14.71
C GLY A 40 0.42 10.99 13.53
N GLN A 41 1.35 10.06 13.29
CA GLN A 41 2.16 9.98 12.07
C GLN A 41 2.04 8.58 11.45
N PRO A 42 2.18 8.45 10.11
CA PRO A 42 2.22 7.14 9.48
C PRO A 42 3.46 6.37 9.94
N LEU A 43 3.35 5.04 9.92
CA LEU A 43 4.50 4.16 10.12
C LEU A 43 5.54 4.42 9.04
N ASP A 44 6.82 4.30 9.40
CA ASP A 44 7.88 4.22 8.40
C ASP A 44 7.78 2.91 7.60
N CYS A 45 8.39 2.89 6.42
CA CYS A 45 8.34 1.77 5.48
C CYS A 45 8.76 0.43 6.12
N LYS A 46 9.82 0.41 6.93
CA LYS A 46 10.32 -0.83 7.55
C LYS A 46 9.33 -1.33 8.61
N THR A 47 8.81 -0.44 9.44
CA THR A 47 7.84 -0.80 10.48
C THR A 47 6.51 -1.26 9.87
N PHE A 48 6.07 -0.61 8.79
CA PHE A 48 4.90 -1.05 8.02
C PHE A 48 5.04 -2.49 7.53
N PHE A 49 6.13 -2.84 6.82
CA PHE A 49 6.31 -4.19 6.29
C PHE A 49 6.51 -5.24 7.40
N LYS A 50 7.08 -4.86 8.55
CA LYS A 50 7.16 -5.75 9.71
C LYS A 50 5.77 -6.04 10.26
N ALA A 51 4.95 -5.01 10.47
CA ALA A 51 3.57 -5.15 10.95
C ALA A 51 2.70 -5.96 9.98
N GLU A 52 2.88 -5.77 8.67
CA GLU A 52 2.15 -6.50 7.64
C GLU A 52 2.50 -7.99 7.62
N GLN A 53 3.78 -8.33 7.79
CA GLN A 53 4.20 -9.73 7.97
C GLN A 53 3.57 -10.32 9.23
N THR A 54 3.62 -9.61 10.36
CA THR A 54 2.95 -10.08 11.59
C THR A 54 1.46 -10.30 11.34
N ARG A 55 0.72 -9.35 10.74
CA ARG A 55 -0.71 -9.51 10.42
C ARG A 55 -1.00 -10.72 9.53
N LYS A 56 -0.13 -10.99 8.55
CA LYS A 56 -0.27 -12.12 7.62
C LYS A 56 -0.12 -13.47 8.32
N TRP A 57 0.78 -13.56 9.30
CA TRP A 57 1.16 -14.83 9.93
C TRP A 57 0.51 -15.06 11.29
N ASP A 58 0.12 -14.01 12.00
CA ASP A 58 -0.41 -14.06 13.37
C ASP A 58 -1.94 -14.22 13.42
N GLY A 59 -2.60 -14.26 12.26
CA GLY A 59 -4.04 -14.54 12.11
C GLY A 59 -4.99 -13.42 12.56
N VAL A 60 -4.48 -12.38 13.24
CA VAL A 60 -5.26 -11.22 13.68
C VAL A 60 -5.46 -10.23 12.54
N ARG A 61 -6.67 -10.20 11.97
CA ARG A 61 -7.08 -9.19 10.97
C ARG A 61 -7.87 -8.08 11.65
N ARG A 62 -7.19 -7.00 12.05
CA ARG A 62 -7.86 -5.74 12.39
C ARG A 62 -7.80 -4.83 11.18
N CYS A 63 -8.98 -4.37 10.75
CA CYS A 63 -9.09 -3.26 9.83
C CYS A 63 -8.73 -2.00 10.64
N CYS A 64 -7.74 -1.26 10.13
CA CYS A 64 -6.97 -0.18 10.78
C CYS A 64 -5.75 -0.68 11.58
#